data_AF-A0A561WVZ9-F1
#
_entry.id   AF-A0A561WVZ9-F1
#
_cell.length_a   1.000
_cell.length_b   1.000
_cell.length_c   1.000
_cell.angle_alpha   90.00
_cell.angle_beta   90.00
_cell.angle_gamma   90.00
#
_symmetry.space_group_name_H-M   'P 1'
#
loop_
_entity.id
_entity.type
_entity.pdbx_description
1 polymer ?
#
loop_
_entity_poly.entity_id
_entity_poly.type
_entity_poly.pdbx_seq_one_letter_code
_entity_poly.pdbx_strand_id
1 'polypeptide(L)' 'MSVTIAVEVPTGSPVNAVHFAARNDTSHLAALIALVDAGTVRVDITASRPLTDLAAVHRDAESDRTRGKIIFVP' A
#
# COMPACT_ATOMS: atom_id res chain seq x y z
N MET A 1 12.63 3.65 9.78
CA MET A 1 11.45 2.81 10.11
C MET A 1 10.21 3.69 9.99
N SER A 2 9.16 3.22 9.33
CA SER A 2 7.87 3.91 9.36
C SER A 2 6.97 3.21 10.35
N VAL A 3 6.41 3.96 11.28
CA VAL A 3 5.46 3.48 12.29
C VAL A 3 4.17 4.21 12.03
N THR A 4 3.09 3.47 11.78
CA THR A 4 1.76 4.07 11.81
C THR A 4 1.45 4.35 13.28
N ILE A 5 1.18 5.61 13.61
CA ILE A 5 0.78 6.02 14.97
C ILE A 5 -0.40 5.15 15.43
N ALA A 6 -0.26 4.56 16.62
CA ALA A 6 -1.35 3.81 17.22
C ALA A 6 -2.54 4.75 17.45
N VAL A 7 -3.69 4.42 16.86
CA VAL A 7 -4.95 5.10 17.11
C VAL A 7 -5.60 4.40 18.30
N GLU A 8 -5.87 5.14 19.36
CA GLU A 8 -6.65 4.63 20.49
C GLU A 8 -8.11 4.50 20.05
N VAL A 9 -8.65 3.29 20.13
CA VAL A 9 -10.03 3.00 19.73
C VAL A 9 -10.93 3.14 20.97
N PRO A 10 -11.98 3.99 20.93
CA PRO A 10 -12.91 4.13 22.03
C PRO A 10 -13.57 2.80 22.43
N THR A 11 -13.76 2.60 23.74
CA THR A 11 -14.41 1.40 24.29
C THR A 11 -15.82 1.24 23.72
N GLY A 12 -16.08 0.09 23.08
CA GLY A 12 -17.37 -0.21 22.41
C GLY A 12 -17.40 0.09 20.90
N SER A 13 -16.31 0.57 20.31
CA SER A 13 -16.19 0.72 18.85
C SER A 13 -16.11 -0.64 18.14
N PRO A 14 -16.75 -0.81 16.97
CA PRO A 14 -16.62 -2.02 16.15
C PRO A 14 -15.27 -2.11 15.41
N VAL A 15 -14.38 -1.13 15.58
CA VAL A 15 -13.12 -1.00 14.83
C VAL A 15 -11.98 -1.73 15.54
N ASN A 16 -11.15 -2.45 14.80
CA ASN A 16 -9.92 -3.07 15.31
C ASN A 16 -8.69 -2.24 14.89
N ALA A 17 -7.92 -1.72 15.85
CA ALA A 17 -6.65 -1.08 15.58
C ALA A 17 -5.50 -2.10 15.62
N VAL A 18 -4.76 -2.20 14.53
CA VAL A 18 -3.58 -3.07 14.42
C VAL A 18 -2.33 -2.22 14.41
N HIS A 19 -1.42 -2.47 15.34
CA HIS A 19 -0.11 -1.84 15.32
C HIS A 19 0.75 -2.47 14.21
N PHE A 20 1.05 -1.69 13.18
CA PHE A 20 1.87 -2.11 12.04
C PHE A 20 3.16 -1.30 11.98
N ALA A 21 4.30 -1.98 12.05
CA ALA A 21 5.62 -1.39 11.89
C ALA A 21 6.24 -1.87 10.57
N ALA A 22 6.61 -0.94 9.69
CA ALA A 22 7.27 -1.25 8.44
C ALA A 22 8.79 -1.05 8.57
N ARG A 23 9.55 -2.12 8.28
CA ARG A 23 11.00 -2.03 8.10
C ARG A 23 11.31 -1.53 6.70
N ASN A 24 11.45 -0.22 6.57
CA ASN A 24 11.88 0.43 5.33
C ASN A 24 13.42 0.42 5.25
N ASP A 25 13.97 -0.69 4.79
CA ASP A 25 15.40 -0.90 4.62
C ASP A 25 15.80 -0.75 3.14
N THR A 26 16.78 0.11 2.86
CA THR A 26 17.24 0.38 1.49
C THR A 26 17.91 -0.83 0.86
N SER A 27 18.53 -1.72 1.65
CA SER A 27 19.12 -2.96 1.14
C SER A 27 18.06 -3.93 0.63
N HIS A 28 16.93 -4.03 1.33
CA HIS A 28 15.79 -4.84 0.89
C HIS A 28 15.16 -4.28 -0.39
N LEU A 29 15.04 -2.95 -0.49
CA LEU A 29 14.57 -2.30 -1.72
C LEU A 29 15.51 -2.57 -2.90
N ALA A 30 16.82 -2.45 -2.69
CA ALA A 30 17.81 -2.76 -3.74
C ALA A 30 17.71 -4.21 -4.22
N ALA A 31 17.49 -5.17 -3.30
CA ALA A 31 17.27 -6.56 -3.67
C ALA A 31 15.99 -6.75 -4.50
N LEU A 32 14.90 -6.06 -4.17
CA LEU A 32 13.66 -6.09 -4.96
C LEU A 32 13.86 -5.51 -6.37
N ILE A 33 14.60 -4.40 -6.48
CA ILE A 33 14.93 -3.78 -7.77
C ILE A 33 15.73 -4.76 -8.63
N ALA A 34 16.74 -5.42 -8.06
CA ALA A 34 17.54 -6.41 -8.80
C ALA A 34 16.68 -7.55 -9.38
N LEU A 35 15.66 -8.00 -8.64
CA LEU A 35 14.70 -9.01 -9.14
C LEU A 35 13.81 -8.49 -10.27
N VAL A 36 13.43 -7.21 -10.21
CA VAL A 36 12.64 -6.55 -11.26
C VAL A 36 13.48 -6.36 -12.52
N ASP A 37 14.71 -5.87 -12.38
CA ASP A 37 15.64 -5.66 -13.49
C ASP A 37 16.01 -6.98 -14.18
N ALA A 38 16.16 -8.06 -13.40
CA ALA A 38 16.36 -9.41 -13.92
C ALA A 38 15.10 -10.03 -14.56
N GLY A 39 13.95 -9.34 -14.55
CA GLY A 39 12.68 -9.83 -15.06
C GLY A 39 12.07 -10.98 -14.24
N THR A 40 12.65 -11.31 -13.09
CA THR A 40 12.17 -12.40 -12.21
C THR A 40 10.91 -12.00 -11.46
N VAL A 41 10.77 -10.71 -11.14
CA VAL A 41 9.57 -10.13 -10.55
C VAL A 41 9.02 -9.07 -11.50
N ARG A 42 7.71 -9.10 -11.75
CA ARG A 42 7.01 -8.05 -12.51
C ARG A 42 6.06 -7.31 -11.57
N VAL A 43 6.15 -5.99 -11.57
CA VAL A 43 5.14 -5.15 -10.93
C VAL A 43 3.96 -5.01 -11.88
N ASP A 44 2.82 -5.60 -11.50
CA ASP A 44 1.61 -5.53 -12.31
C ASP A 44 0.86 -4.21 -12.05
N ILE A 45 1.05 -3.25 -12.94
CA ILE A 45 0.35 -1.95 -12.90
C ILE A 45 -0.98 -2.10 -13.64
N THR A 46 -2.08 -2.14 -12.90
CA THR A 46 -3.42 -2.39 -13.45
C THR A 46 -4.16 -1.12 -13.82
N ALA A 47 -3.81 0.01 -13.21
CA ALA A 47 -4.36 1.31 -13.55
C ALA A 47 -3.42 2.47 -13.20
N SER A 48 -3.54 3.54 -13.98
CA SER A 48 -3.05 4.88 -13.64
C SER A 48 -4.26 5.80 -13.49
N ARG A 49 -4.36 6.51 -12.36
CA ARG A 49 -5.51 7.35 -12.01
C ARG A 49 -5.05 8.75 -11.60
N PRO A 50 -5.83 9.81 -11.86
CA PRO A 50 -5.54 11.13 -11.32
C PRO A 50 -5.63 11.12 -9.79
N LEU A 51 -4.90 12.01 -9.13
CA LEU A 51 -4.93 12.14 -7.66
C LEU A 51 -6.35 12.43 -7.13
N THR A 52 -7.21 13.04 -7.94
CA THR A 52 -8.62 13.29 -7.62
C THR A 52 -9.43 12.02 -7.35
N ASP A 53 -8.98 10.86 -7.86
CA ASP A 53 -9.68 9.58 -7.70
C ASP A 53 -9.30 8.85 -6.41
N LEU A 54 -8.39 9.40 -5.59
CA LEU A 54 -7.82 8.74 -4.40
C LEU A 54 -8.91 8.16 -3.47
N ALA A 55 -9.95 8.93 -3.17
CA ALA A 55 -11.03 8.50 -2.28
C ALA A 55 -11.82 7.31 -2.86
N ALA A 56 -12.04 7.28 -4.18
CA ALA A 56 -12.72 6.18 -4.83
C ALA A 56 -11.85 4.91 -4.84
N VAL A 57 -10.56 5.06 -5.14
CA VAL A 57 -9.60 3.94 -5.12
C VAL A 57 -9.45 3.34 -3.71
N HIS A 58 -9.47 4.17 -2.67
CA HIS A 58 -9.47 3.67 -1.28
C HIS A 58 -10.69 2.81 -0.98
N ARG A 59 -11.91 3.27 -1.34
CA ARG A 59 -13.13 2.47 -1.16
C ARG A 59 -13.10 1.18 -1.96
N ASP A 60 -12.55 1.21 -3.17
CA ASP A 60 -12.39 0.01 -3.99
C ASP A 60 -11.42 -0.98 -3.33
N ALA A 61 -10.31 -0.51 -2.75
CA ALA A 61 -9.32 -1.34 -2.06
C ALA A 61 -9.88 -1.96 -0.77
N GLU A 62 -10.61 -1.19 0.03
CA GLU A 62 -11.30 -1.67 1.24
C GLU A 62 -12.37 -2.73 0.94
N SER A 63 -12.92 -2.70 -0.28
CA SER A 63 -13.91 -3.68 -0.75
C SER A 63 -13.28 -4.88 -1.48
N ASP A 64 -11.96 -5.04 -1.43
CA ASP A 64 -11.21 -6.06 -2.18
C ASP A 64 -11.44 -6.03 -3.71
N ARG A 65 -11.79 -4.85 -4.26
CA ARG A 65 -12.07 -4.66 -5.70
C ARG A 65 -10.84 -4.23 -6.51
N THR A 66 -9.72 -3.95 -5.85
CA THR A 66 -8.46 -3.63 -6.52
C THR A 66 -7.60 -4.87 -6.71
N ARG A 67 -7.03 -5.04 -7.91
CA ARG A 67 -6.00 -6.05 -8.20
C ARG A 67 -4.72 -5.36 -8.65
N GLY A 68 -3.57 -6.01 -8.38
CA GLY A 68 -2.26 -5.47 -8.74
C GLY A 68 -1.95 -4.14 -8.05
N LYS A 69 -1.15 -3.30 -8.68
CA LYS A 69 -0.78 -1.96 -8.21
C LYS A 69 -1.46 -0.89 -9.05
N ILE A 70 -1.93 0.16 -8.37
CA ILE A 70 -2.47 1.37 -8.99
C ILE A 70 -1.49 2.49 -8.73
N ILE A 71 -1.19 3.29 -9.76
CA ILE A 71 -0.37 4.50 -9.62
C ILE A 71 -1.26 5.73 -9.71
N PHE A 72 -0.92 6.75 -8.93
CA PHE A 72 -1.53 8.06 -9.05
C PHE A 72 -0.63 8.98 -9.84
N VAL A 73 -1.22 9.67 -10.81
CA VAL A 73 -0.57 10.73 -11.57
C VAL A 73 -1.13 12.09 -11.14
N PRO A 74 -0.32 13.16 -11.21
CA PRO A 74 -0.77 14.52 -10.88
C PRO A 74 -2.02 14.95 -11.64
#